data_AF-A0A427FDX4-F1
#
_entry.id   AF-A0A427FDX4-F1
#
_cell.length_a   1.000
_cell.length_b   1.000
_cell.length_c   1.000
_cell.angle_alpha   90.00
_cell.angle_beta   90.00
_cell.angle_gamma   90.00
#
_symmetry.space_group_name_H-M   'P 1'
#
loop_
_entity.id
_entity.type
_entity.pdbx_description
1 polymer ?
#
loop_
_entity_poly.entity_id
_entity_poly.type
_entity_poly.pdbx_seq_one_letter_code
_entity_poly.pdbx_strand_id
1 'polypeptide(L)'
;QITAWVVELGLQPWQFLLVVNIVLLVAGAFMEPSAIILILAPILFPIAMQLGIDPIHLGIIMVVNMEIGLITPPVGLNLFVTSAVTGMPLTAVIRAAMPWLMLLLSFLMIITYIPAVSMALPNLLGM
;
A
#
# COMPACT_ATOMS: atom_id res chain seq x y z
N GLN A 1 -0.93 -20.08 -12.97
CA GLN A 1 -1.55 -21.02 -12.01
C GLN A 1 -2.24 -20.29 -10.86
N ILE A 2 -1.62 -19.29 -10.20
CA ILE A 2 -2.28 -18.46 -9.15
C ILE A 2 -3.47 -17.64 -9.69
N THR A 3 -3.36 -17.13 -10.92
CA THR A 3 -4.43 -16.38 -11.61
C THR A 3 -5.72 -17.20 -11.76
N ALA A 4 -5.60 -18.50 -12.01
CA ALA A 4 -6.75 -19.40 -12.10
C ALA A 4 -7.40 -19.59 -10.72
N TRP A 5 -6.61 -19.76 -9.66
CA TRP A 5 -7.11 -19.87 -8.28
C TRP A 5 -7.87 -18.62 -7.80
N VAL A 6 -7.42 -17.41 -8.14
CA VAL A 6 -8.11 -16.16 -7.77
C VAL A 6 -9.46 -16.01 -8.49
N VAL A 7 -9.52 -16.43 -9.76
CA VAL A 7 -10.75 -16.42 -10.57
C VAL A 7 -11.71 -17.56 -10.14
N GLU A 8 -11.18 -18.72 -9.78
CA GLU A 8 -11.93 -19.91 -9.34
C GLU A 8 -12.50 -19.75 -7.91
N LEU A 9 -11.86 -18.93 -7.07
CA LEU A 9 -12.40 -18.48 -5.78
C LEU A 9 -13.54 -17.45 -5.91
N GLY A 10 -13.78 -16.89 -7.11
CA GLY A 10 -14.82 -15.88 -7.34
C GLY A 10 -14.58 -14.57 -6.58
N LEU A 11 -13.31 -14.21 -6.33
CA LEU A 11 -12.99 -13.01 -5.55
C LEU A 11 -13.49 -11.75 -6.27
N GLN A 12 -14.30 -10.99 -5.57
CA GLN A 12 -14.76 -9.68 -6.02
C GLN A 12 -13.59 -8.67 -5.96
N PRO A 13 -13.59 -7.62 -6.80
CA PRO A 13 -12.49 -6.64 -6.86
C PRO A 13 -12.06 -6.08 -5.49
N TRP A 14 -13.01 -5.83 -4.59
CA TRP A 14 -12.74 -5.33 -3.24
C TRP A 14 -11.98 -6.33 -2.35
N GLN A 15 -12.22 -7.64 -2.53
CA GLN A 15 -11.54 -8.70 -1.78
C GLN A 15 -10.09 -8.83 -2.23
N PHE A 16 -9.86 -8.77 -3.55
CA PHE A 16 -8.53 -8.72 -4.11
C PHE A 16 -7.74 -7.52 -3.57
N LEU A 17 -8.32 -6.33 -3.59
CA LEU A 17 -7.69 -5.12 -3.08
C LEU A 17 -7.36 -5.20 -1.57
N LEU A 18 -8.23 -5.82 -0.78
CA LEU A 18 -7.95 -6.06 0.64
C LEU A 18 -6.72 -6.96 0.84
N VAL A 19 -6.64 -8.07 0.10
CA VAL A 19 -5.49 -8.97 0.15
C VAL A 19 -4.21 -8.27 -0.30
N VAL A 20 -4.29 -7.47 -1.37
CA VAL A 20 -3.17 -6.65 -1.86
C VAL A 20 -2.68 -5.70 -0.78
N ASN A 21 -3.56 -4.94 -0.13
CA ASN A 21 -3.18 -4.04 0.95
C ASN A 21 -2.48 -4.77 2.09
N ILE A 22 -3.01 -5.91 2.55
CA ILE A 22 -2.39 -6.67 3.64
C ILE A 22 -1.00 -7.16 3.24
N VAL A 23 -0.86 -7.76 2.06
CA VAL A 23 0.42 -8.27 1.56
C VAL A 23 1.43 -7.13 1.45
N LEU A 24 1.01 -5.99 0.91
CA LEU A 24 1.87 -4.84 0.69
C LEU A 24 2.27 -4.14 2.00
N LEU A 25 1.36 -3.96 2.96
CA LEU A 25 1.71 -3.40 4.28
C LEU A 25 2.72 -4.29 5.01
N VAL A 26 2.50 -5.62 4.98
CA VAL A 26 3.43 -6.56 5.60
C VAL A 26 4.77 -6.52 4.88
N ALA A 27 4.80 -6.58 3.55
CA ALA A 27 6.05 -6.54 2.79
C ALA A 27 6.80 -5.21 2.99
N GLY A 28 6.08 -4.08 2.92
CA GLY A 28 6.61 -2.72 3.05
C GLY A 28 7.20 -2.43 4.43
N ALA A 29 6.81 -3.17 5.46
CA ALA A 29 7.47 -3.08 6.75
C ALA A 29 8.93 -3.61 6.69
N PHE A 30 9.24 -4.63 5.87
CA PHE A 30 10.54 -5.31 5.91
C PHE A 30 11.52 -4.92 4.80
N MET A 31 11.02 -4.50 3.64
CA MET A 31 11.84 -4.29 2.44
C MET A 31 11.62 -2.90 1.85
N GLU A 32 12.62 -2.43 1.10
CA GLU A 32 12.56 -1.14 0.42
C GLU A 32 11.44 -1.13 -0.67
N PRO A 33 10.67 -0.03 -0.80
CA PRO A 33 9.51 0.07 -1.69
C PRO A 33 9.76 -0.33 -3.15
N SER A 34 10.86 0.16 -3.75
CA SER A 34 11.15 -0.07 -5.16
C SER A 34 11.36 -1.57 -5.44
N ALA A 35 12.04 -2.28 -4.53
CA ALA A 35 12.24 -3.72 -4.64
C ALA A 35 10.91 -4.49 -4.59
N ILE A 36 10.03 -4.13 -3.66
CA ILE A 36 8.72 -4.79 -3.51
C ILE A 36 7.85 -4.55 -4.73
N ILE A 37 7.74 -3.30 -5.19
CA ILE A 37 6.93 -2.96 -6.37
C ILE A 37 7.45 -3.69 -7.60
N LEU A 38 8.77 -3.74 -7.80
CA LEU A 38 9.38 -4.44 -8.94
C LEU A 38 9.05 -5.95 -8.94
N ILE A 39 8.95 -6.57 -7.77
CA ILE A 39 8.60 -7.99 -7.63
C ILE A 39 7.09 -8.21 -7.76
N LEU A 40 6.27 -7.41 -7.09
CA LEU A 40 4.83 -7.66 -6.93
C LEU A 40 3.98 -7.07 -8.06
N ALA A 41 4.36 -5.93 -8.64
CA ALA A 41 3.62 -5.31 -9.74
C ALA A 41 3.33 -6.28 -10.91
N PRO A 42 4.31 -7.03 -11.47
CA PRO A 42 4.03 -7.94 -12.57
C PRO A 42 3.12 -9.12 -12.19
N ILE A 43 3.00 -9.43 -10.90
CA ILE A 43 2.13 -10.50 -10.39
C ILE A 43 0.70 -9.97 -10.19
N LEU A 44 0.57 -8.78 -9.59
CA LEU A 44 -0.73 -8.20 -9.22
C LEU A 44 -1.44 -7.54 -10.40
N PHE A 45 -0.69 -6.88 -11.29
CA PHE A 45 -1.22 -6.16 -12.44
C PHE A 45 -2.15 -7.01 -13.33
N PRO A 46 -1.76 -8.20 -13.83
CA PRO A 46 -2.62 -8.99 -14.72
C PRO A 46 -3.90 -9.47 -14.02
N ILE A 47 -3.89 -9.63 -12.69
CA ILE A 47 -5.06 -10.02 -11.90
C ILE A 47 -6.01 -8.81 -11.77
N ALA A 48 -5.46 -7.65 -11.42
CA ALA A 48 -6.21 -6.41 -11.28
C ALA A 48 -6.94 -6.03 -12.58
N MET A 49 -6.25 -6.14 -13.73
CA MET A 49 -6.85 -5.88 -15.04
C MET A 49 -8.02 -6.83 -15.37
N GLN A 50 -7.91 -8.12 -15.01
CA GLN A 50 -9.01 -9.08 -15.19
C GLN A 50 -10.22 -8.76 -14.30
N LEU A 51 -9.99 -8.15 -13.14
CA LEU A 51 -11.03 -7.71 -12.22
C LEU A 51 -11.59 -6.31 -12.56
N GLY A 52 -11.14 -5.70 -13.66
CA GLY A 52 -11.60 -4.36 -14.09
C GLY A 52 -11.08 -3.22 -13.23
N ILE A 53 -10.00 -3.44 -12.47
CA ILE A 53 -9.36 -2.41 -11.66
C ILE A 53 -8.47 -1.55 -12.57
N ASP A 54 -8.61 -0.23 -12.44
CA ASP A 54 -7.81 0.72 -13.18
C ASP A 54 -6.30 0.59 -12.81
N PRO A 55 -5.38 0.58 -13.80
CA PRO A 55 -3.96 0.39 -13.56
C PRO A 55 -3.31 1.55 -12.80
N ILE A 56 -3.77 2.78 -13.01
CA ILE A 56 -3.29 3.96 -12.28
C ILE A 56 -3.76 3.86 -10.83
N HIS A 57 -5.02 3.50 -10.62
CA HIS A 57 -5.55 3.27 -9.28
C HIS A 57 -4.76 2.21 -8.50
N LEU A 58 -4.46 1.07 -9.14
CA LEU A 58 -3.61 0.03 -8.55
C LEU A 58 -2.22 0.58 -8.21
N GLY A 59 -1.59 1.31 -9.12
CA GLY A 59 -0.27 1.92 -8.89
C GLY A 59 -0.27 2.86 -7.68
N ILE A 60 -1.30 3.69 -7.54
CA ILE A 60 -1.47 4.58 -6.39
C ILE A 60 -1.59 3.77 -5.09
N ILE A 61 -2.45 2.74 -5.07
CA ILE A 61 -2.58 1.86 -3.90
C ILE A 61 -1.24 1.23 -3.55
N MET A 62 -0.51 0.71 -4.55
CA MET A 62 0.78 0.08 -4.33
C MET A 62 1.78 1.03 -3.66
N VAL A 63 1.94 2.25 -4.19
CA VAL A 63 2.85 3.26 -3.65
C VAL A 63 2.44 3.67 -2.23
N VAL A 64 1.15 3.96 -2.00
CA VAL A 64 0.69 4.39 -0.67
C VAL A 64 0.91 3.31 0.39
N ASN A 65 0.68 2.02 0.06
CA ASN A 65 1.00 0.93 0.99
C ASN A 65 2.48 0.89 1.35
N MET A 66 3.37 1.10 0.37
CA MET A 66 4.81 1.07 0.62
C MET A 66 5.25 2.20 1.55
N GLU A 67 4.75 3.41 1.33
CA GLU A 67 5.07 4.57 2.18
C GLU A 67 4.56 4.38 3.62
N ILE A 68 3.39 3.77 3.79
CA ILE A 68 2.88 3.40 5.12
C ILE A 68 3.78 2.34 5.76
N GLY A 69 4.26 1.35 4.99
CA GLY A 69 5.21 0.34 5.45
C GLY A 69 6.46 0.94 6.09
N LEU A 70 7.02 1.98 5.48
CA LEU A 70 8.23 2.66 5.97
C LEU A 70 8.09 3.35 7.34
N ILE A 71 6.86 3.62 7.78
CA ILE A 71 6.56 4.21 9.10
C ILE A 71 5.84 3.24 10.04
N THR A 72 5.65 1.98 9.63
CA THR A 72 4.95 0.96 10.42
C THR A 72 5.95 0.14 11.24
N PRO A 73 5.79 0.08 12.59
CA PRO A 73 6.58 -0.83 13.43
C PRO A 73 6.35 -2.30 13.03
N PRO A 74 7.35 -3.21 13.11
CA PRO A 74 8.55 -3.13 13.96
C PRO A 74 9.82 -2.58 13.28
N VAL A 75 9.89 -2.57 11.95
CA VAL A 75 11.11 -2.21 11.20
C VAL A 75 11.07 -0.79 10.65
N GLY A 76 9.88 -0.21 10.40
CA GLY A 76 9.65 1.12 9.80
C GLY A 76 10.88 2.01 9.69
N LEU A 77 11.60 1.88 8.57
CA LEU A 77 12.93 2.47 8.37
C LEU A 77 12.96 3.97 8.67
N ASN A 78 11.90 4.69 8.31
CA ASN A 78 11.78 6.13 8.55
C ASN A 78 11.72 6.45 10.05
N LEU A 79 11.15 5.57 10.89
CA LEU A 79 11.16 5.72 12.35
C LEU A 79 12.56 5.55 12.93
N PHE A 80 13.35 4.61 12.40
CA PHE A 80 14.76 4.41 12.80
C PHE A 80 15.63 5.59 12.39
N VAL A 81 15.50 6.05 11.14
CA VAL A 81 16.21 7.22 10.63
C VAL A 81 15.85 8.45 11.46
N THR A 82 14.56 8.66 11.75
CA THR A 82 14.10 9.78 12.58
C THR A 82 14.64 9.69 14.01
N SER A 83 14.65 8.51 14.63
CA SER A 83 15.26 8.29 15.95
C SER A 83 16.76 8.62 15.94
N ALA A 84 17.48 8.22 14.90
CA ALA A 84 18.92 8.48 14.77
C ALA A 84 19.23 9.98 14.59
N VAL A 85 18.44 10.70 13.78
CA VAL A 85 18.64 12.14 13.52
C VAL A 85 18.21 12.99 14.73
N THR A 86 17.12 12.62 15.40
CA THR A 86 16.57 13.42 16.53
C THR A 86 17.21 13.07 17.88
N GLY A 87 17.86 11.92 18.00
CA GLY A 87 18.38 11.39 19.26
C GLY A 87 17.29 10.91 20.23
N MET A 88 16.01 10.98 19.86
CA MET A 88 14.92 10.46 20.67
C MET A 88 14.92 8.93 20.66
N PRO A 89 14.56 8.27 21.78
CA PRO A 89 14.41 6.83 21.79
C PRO A 89 13.34 6.39 20.79
N LEU A 90 13.58 5.28 20.07
CA LEU A 90 12.69 4.77 19.03
C LEU A 90 11.23 4.64 19.50
N THR A 91 11.01 4.24 20.75
CA THR A 91 9.66 4.11 21.33
C THR A 91 8.91 5.44 21.43
N ALA A 92 9.62 6.55 21.66
CA ALA A 92 9.03 7.89 21.67
C ALA A 92 8.66 8.33 20.25
N VAL A 93 9.53 8.06 19.27
CA VAL A 93 9.26 8.35 17.85
C VAL A 93 8.05 7.55 17.35
N ILE A 94 8.00 6.24 17.65
CA ILE A 94 6.85 5.38 17.31
C ILE A 94 5.56 5.93 17.92
N ARG A 95 5.58 6.30 19.21
CA ARG A 95 4.39 6.83 19.89
C ARG A 95 3.92 8.15 19.28
N ALA A 96 4.86 9.02 18.89
CA ALA A 96 4.55 10.28 18.22
C ALA A 96 4.02 10.09 16.79
N ALA A 97 4.51 9.08 16.07
CA ALA A 97 4.08 8.77 14.71
C ALA A 97 2.75 8.00 14.65
N MET A 98 2.41 7.23 15.70
CA MET A 98 1.20 6.40 15.75
C MET A 98 -0.12 7.10 15.34
N PRO A 99 -0.46 8.31 15.83
CA PRO A 99 -1.69 8.98 15.39
C PRO A 99 -1.70 9.28 13.89
N TRP A 100 -0.54 9.61 13.31
CA TRP A 100 -0.40 9.85 11.87
C TRP A 100 -0.48 8.55 11.06
N LEU A 101 0.11 7.47 11.58
CA LEU A 101 -0.01 6.15 10.99
C LEU A 101 -1.49 5.71 10.92
N MET A 102 -2.28 5.92 11.99
CA MET A 102 -3.71 5.60 11.99
C MET A 102 -4.50 6.43 10.97
N LEU A 103 -4.14 7.70 10.80
CA LEU A 103 -4.74 8.56 9.77
C LEU A 103 -4.42 8.02 8.36
N LEU A 104 -3.16 7.65 8.12
CA LEU A 104 -2.73 7.12 6.82
C LEU A 104 -3.35 5.75 6.51
N LEU A 105 -3.51 4.87 7.50
CA LEU A 105 -4.23 3.61 7.35
C LEU A 105 -5.70 3.85 7.01
N SER A 106 -6.33 4.84 7.65
CA SER A 106 -7.72 5.22 7.35
C SER A 106 -7.84 5.77 5.93
N PHE A 107 -6.88 6.63 5.53
CA PHE A 107 -6.79 7.15 4.18
C PHE A 107 -6.56 6.04 3.14
N LEU A 108 -5.73 5.04 3.44
CA LEU A 108 -5.52 3.87 2.60
C LEU A 108 -6.84 3.14 2.32
N MET A 109 -7.66 2.92 3.34
CA MET A 109 -8.96 2.27 3.16
C MET A 109 -9.91 3.11 2.29
N ILE A 110 -9.91 4.43 2.48
CA ILE A 110 -10.70 5.36 1.67
C ILE A 110 -10.29 5.28 0.21
N ILE A 111 -9.00 5.45 -0.11
CA ILE A 111 -8.56 5.41 -1.51
C ILE A 111 -8.82 4.05 -2.13
N THR A 112 -8.59 2.95 -1.39
CA THR A 112 -8.77 1.58 -1.88
C THR A 112 -10.20 1.30 -2.33
N TYR A 113 -11.21 1.78 -1.59
CA TYR A 113 -12.60 1.47 -1.89
C TYR A 113 -13.36 2.61 -2.57
N ILE A 114 -12.77 3.80 -2.64
CA ILE A 114 -13.35 4.97 -3.31
C ILE A 114 -12.36 5.42 -4.39
N PRO A 115 -12.34 4.76 -5.56
CA PRO A 115 -11.38 5.06 -6.64
C PRO A 115 -11.42 6.51 -7.10
N ALA A 116 -12.57 7.19 -6.97
CA ALA A 116 -12.71 8.61 -7.27
C ALA A 116 -11.71 9.49 -6.51
N VAL A 117 -11.31 9.12 -5.29
CA VAL A 117 -10.32 9.89 -4.52
C VAL A 117 -8.93 9.82 -5.17
N SER A 118 -8.51 8.63 -5.57
CA SER A 118 -7.23 8.43 -6.27
C SER A 118 -7.26 8.90 -7.73
N MET A 119 -8.40 8.79 -8.40
CA MET A 119 -8.54 9.07 -9.84
C MET A 119 -9.00 10.50 -10.12
N ALA A 120 -9.41 11.29 -9.12
CA ALA A 120 -9.84 12.67 -9.33
C ALA A 120 -8.77 13.51 -10.04
N LEU A 121 -7.53 13.48 -9.54
CA LEU A 121 -6.43 14.23 -10.14
C LEU A 121 -6.02 13.64 -11.51
N PRO A 122 -5.81 12.32 -11.67
CA PRO A 122 -5.58 11.72 -12.99
C PRO A 122 -6.61 12.12 -14.04
N ASN A 123 -7.91 11.99 -13.72
CA ASN A 123 -8.99 12.31 -14.64
C ASN A 123 -9.01 13.81 -15.00
N LEU A 124 -8.70 14.70 -14.04
CA LEU A 124 -8.59 16.15 -14.30
C LEU A 124 -7.44 16.48 -15.25
N LEU A 125 -6.37 15.69 -15.21
CA LEU A 125 -5.21 15.82 -16.10
C LEU A 125 -5.40 15.10 -17.45
N GLY A 126 -6.52 14.40 -17.64
CA GLY A 126 -6.83 13.64 -18.86
C GLY A 126 -6.03 12.35 -19.02
N MET A 127 -5.59 11.77 -17.91
CA MET A 127 -4.90 10.46 -17.86
C MET A 127 -5.87 9.31 -17.66
#